data_AF-A0A6C0DCR1-F1
#
_entry.id   AF-A0A6C0DCR1-F1
#
_cell.length_a   1.000
_cell.length_b   1.000
_cell.length_c   1.000
_cell.angle_alpha   90.00
_cell.angle_beta   90.00
_cell.angle_gamma   90.00
#
_symmetry.space_group_name_H-M   'P 1'
#
loop_
_entity.id
_entity.type
_entity.pdbx_description
1 polymer ?
#
loop_
_entity_poly.entity_id
_entity_poly.type
_entity_poly.pdbx_seq_one_letter_code
_entity_poly.pdbx_strand_id
1 'polypeptide(L)'
;MPQRTRRNSRKGTSTRKIGPLKKGELLRFGYKAILSSTERHTALKRAVAKYGSLSVWKKINVLYVYSKYSNPALHKKYDADRNWIRRTYGLKANV
;
A
#
# COMPACT_ATOMS: atom_id res chain seq x y z
N MET A 1 27.83 12.37 47.05
CA MET A 1 26.55 11.77 46.61
C MET A 1 26.54 11.64 45.10
N PRO A 2 26.72 10.44 44.49
CA PRO A 2 26.67 10.28 43.04
C PRO A 2 25.25 9.93 42.58
N GLN A 3 24.63 10.77 41.76
CA GLN A 3 23.34 10.44 41.13
C GLN A 3 23.57 9.53 39.93
N ARG A 4 23.12 8.28 40.06
CA ARG A 4 23.20 7.22 39.06
C ARG A 4 22.06 7.37 38.03
N THR A 5 22.45 7.32 36.76
CA THR A 5 21.70 6.90 35.56
C THR A 5 20.48 7.69 35.09
N ARG A 6 20.51 8.04 33.79
CA ARG A 6 19.52 7.54 32.81
C ARG A 6 20.11 7.57 31.39
N ARG A 7 20.66 6.43 30.97
CA ARG A 7 21.09 6.18 29.59
C ARG A 7 19.84 6.01 28.71
N ASN A 8 19.26 7.11 28.23
CA ASN A 8 18.09 7.05 27.37
C ASN A 8 18.53 6.86 25.91
N SER A 9 18.83 5.61 25.54
CA SER A 9 19.04 5.19 24.14
C SER A 9 17.71 5.27 23.39
N ARG A 10 17.35 6.46 22.88
CA ARG A 10 16.32 6.59 21.85
C ARG A 10 16.93 6.08 20.54
N LYS A 11 16.81 4.77 20.30
CA LYS A 11 17.03 4.16 18.98
C LYS A 11 16.12 4.90 18.00
N GLY A 12 16.70 5.80 17.20
CA GLY A 12 16.02 6.41 16.07
C GLY A 12 15.70 5.30 15.09
N THR A 13 14.47 4.82 15.10
CA THR A 13 13.94 3.91 14.08
C THR A 13 14.12 4.64 12.77
N SER A 14 15.03 4.15 11.91
CA SER A 14 15.18 4.61 10.54
C SER A 14 13.79 4.66 9.93
N THR A 15 13.25 5.88 9.76
CA THR A 15 12.05 6.09 8.97
C THR A 15 12.46 5.73 7.57
N ARG A 16 12.26 4.45 7.23
CA ARG A 16 12.44 3.91 5.89
C ARG A 16 11.42 4.68 5.05
N LYS A 17 11.83 5.87 4.59
CA LYS A 17 11.04 6.77 3.76
C LYS A 17 10.52 5.87 2.65
N ILE A 18 9.20 5.73 2.57
CA ILE A 18 8.55 5.03 1.47
C ILE A 18 9.18 5.65 0.23
N GLY A 19 10.04 4.90 -0.47
CA GLY A 19 10.76 5.40 -1.62
C GLY A 19 9.77 6.04 -2.59
N PRO A 20 10.20 7.06 -3.37
CA PRO A 20 9.29 7.85 -4.19
C PRO A 20 8.38 6.91 -4.97
N LEU A 21 7.09 6.95 -4.63
CA LEU A 21 6.07 6.17 -5.32
C LEU A 21 6.17 6.62 -6.78
N LYS A 22 6.51 5.72 -7.70
CA LYS A 22 6.43 6.02 -9.14
C LYS A 22 4.96 6.33 -9.44
N LYS A 23 4.63 7.63 -9.42
CA LYS A 23 3.29 8.15 -9.66
C LYS A 23 2.88 7.69 -11.06
N GLY A 24 1.70 7.09 -11.19
CA GLY A 24 1.12 6.73 -12.49
C GLY A 24 1.05 5.24 -12.81
N GLU A 25 1.71 4.35 -12.06
CA GLU A 25 1.74 2.92 -12.45
C GLU A 25 0.41 2.20 -12.28
N LEU A 26 -0.47 2.64 -11.37
CA LEU A 26 -1.85 2.13 -11.25
C LEU A 26 -2.82 2.87 -12.19
N LEU A 27 -2.61 4.16 -12.39
CA LEU A 27 -3.40 4.99 -13.33
C LEU A 27 -3.29 4.46 -14.76
N ARG A 28 -2.12 3.94 -15.16
CA ARG A 28 -1.90 3.34 -16.48
C ARG A 28 -2.78 2.11 -16.75
N PHE A 29 -3.31 1.46 -15.72
CA PHE A 29 -4.23 0.31 -15.86
C PHE A 29 -5.69 0.70 -15.65
N GLY A 30 -5.99 2.00 -15.54
CA GLY A 30 -7.35 2.51 -15.36
C GLY A 30 -7.85 2.46 -13.91
N TYR A 31 -6.98 2.19 -12.93
CA TYR A 31 -7.39 2.16 -11.53
C TYR A 31 -7.72 3.57 -11.03
N LYS A 32 -9.00 3.81 -10.78
CA LYS A 32 -9.53 5.03 -10.16
C LYS A 32 -10.39 4.62 -8.96
N ALA A 33 -10.15 5.24 -7.80
CA ALA A 33 -10.87 4.92 -6.57
C ALA A 33 -12.35 5.35 -6.57
N ILE A 34 -12.75 6.16 -7.57
CA ILE A 34 -14.13 6.61 -7.79
C ILE A 34 -14.96 5.49 -8.44
N LEU A 35 -14.33 4.56 -9.17
CA LEU A 35 -15.01 3.47 -9.87
C LEU A 35 -15.63 2.45 -8.91
N SER A 36 -16.59 1.68 -9.44
CA SER A 36 -17.22 0.56 -8.74
C SER A 36 -16.20 -0.52 -8.36
N SER A 37 -16.54 -1.36 -7.37
CA SER A 37 -15.65 -2.45 -6.93
C SER A 37 -15.26 -3.39 -8.09
N THR A 38 -16.20 -3.72 -8.97
CA THR A 38 -16.00 -4.60 -10.13
C THR A 38 -15.00 -4.02 -11.13
N GLU A 39 -15.12 -2.74 -11.45
CA GLU A 39 -14.20 -2.04 -12.36
C GLU A 39 -12.81 -1.92 -11.74
N ARG A 40 -12.73 -1.60 -10.44
CA ARG A 40 -11.46 -1.57 -9.71
C ARG A 40 -10.79 -2.94 -9.76
N HIS A 41 -11.51 -4.01 -9.45
CA HIS A 41 -10.96 -5.37 -9.52
C HIS A 41 -10.47 -5.70 -10.92
N THR A 42 -11.20 -5.33 -11.98
CA THR A 42 -10.77 -5.57 -13.37
C THR A 42 -9.46 -4.84 -13.71
N ALA A 43 -9.33 -3.58 -13.31
CA ALA A 43 -8.08 -2.84 -13.45
C ALA A 43 -6.92 -3.50 -12.66
N LEU A 44 -7.21 -3.99 -11.45
CA LEU A 44 -6.24 -4.70 -10.62
C LEU A 44 -5.82 -6.04 -11.24
N LYS A 45 -6.73 -6.81 -11.86
CA LYS A 45 -6.37 -8.03 -12.59
C LYS A 45 -5.35 -7.75 -13.67
N ARG A 46 -5.57 -6.69 -14.48
CA ARG A 46 -4.65 -6.26 -15.54
C ARG A 46 -3.29 -5.85 -14.97
N ALA A 47 -3.29 -5.12 -13.85
CA ALA A 47 -2.05 -4.72 -13.17
C ALA A 47 -1.29 -5.93 -12.58
N VAL A 48 -2.01 -6.90 -12.00
CA VAL A 48 -1.43 -8.11 -11.40
C VAL A 48 -0.78 -8.97 -12.49
N ALA A 49 -1.43 -9.10 -13.65
CA ALA A 49 -0.86 -9.83 -14.79
C ALA A 49 0.46 -9.22 -15.29
N LYS A 50 0.64 -7.89 -15.18
CA LYS A 50 1.84 -7.21 -15.67
C LYS A 50 2.96 -7.08 -14.62
N TYR A 51 2.64 -6.79 -13.37
CA TYR A 51 3.63 -6.49 -12.32
C TYR A 51 3.76 -7.57 -11.23
N GLY A 52 2.85 -8.54 -11.19
CA GLY A 52 2.72 -9.50 -10.09
C GLY A 52 1.87 -8.97 -8.92
N SER A 53 1.28 -9.89 -8.18
CA SER A 53 0.31 -9.57 -7.11
C SER A 53 0.94 -8.81 -5.95
N LEU A 54 2.17 -9.15 -5.56
CA LEU A 54 2.90 -8.45 -4.50
C LEU A 54 3.16 -6.98 -4.84
N SER A 55 3.57 -6.69 -6.07
CA SER A 55 3.87 -5.34 -6.53
C SER A 55 2.61 -4.46 -6.51
N VAL A 56 1.49 -5.00 -7.02
CA VAL A 56 0.21 -4.28 -7.01
C VAL A 56 -0.29 -4.07 -5.58
N TRP A 57 -0.21 -5.10 -4.74
CA TRP A 57 -0.60 -5.00 -3.33
C TRP A 57 0.16 -3.91 -2.59
N LYS A 58 1.49 -3.82 -2.78
CA LYS A 58 2.31 -2.76 -2.18
C LYS A 58 1.86 -1.37 -2.61
N LYS A 59 1.51 -1.17 -3.88
CA LYS A 59 1.03 0.12 -4.39
C LYS A 59 -0.30 0.52 -3.75
N ILE A 60 -1.26 -0.41 -3.66
CA ILE A 60 -2.54 -0.14 -2.96
C ILE A 60 -2.28 0.12 -1.48
N ASN A 61 -1.37 -0.62 -0.85
CA ASN A 61 -1.06 -0.43 0.56
C ASN A 61 -0.48 0.97 0.84
N VAL A 62 0.31 1.53 -0.08
CA VAL A 62 0.75 2.94 0.04
C VAL A 62 -0.44 3.89 -0.03
N LEU A 63 -1.36 3.69 -0.98
CA LEU A 63 -2.58 4.51 -1.06
C LEU A 63 -3.43 4.39 0.21
N TYR A 64 -3.56 3.18 0.77
CA TYR A 64 -4.25 2.90 2.02
C TYR A 64 -3.62 3.65 3.22
N VAL A 65 -2.29 3.61 3.35
CA VAL A 65 -1.57 4.31 4.43
C VAL A 65 -1.71 5.82 4.26
N TYR A 66 -1.59 6.32 3.03
CA TYR A 66 -1.69 7.75 2.74
C TYR A 66 -3.10 8.28 3.00
N SER A 67 -4.13 7.51 2.63
CA SER A 67 -5.54 7.92 2.81
C SER A 67 -6.03 7.78 4.24
N LYS A 68 -5.27 7.17 5.15
CA LYS A 68 -5.66 6.93 6.55
C LYS A 68 -6.14 8.20 7.26
N TYR A 69 -5.46 9.32 7.01
CA TYR A 69 -5.76 10.60 7.65
C TYR A 69 -6.45 11.59 6.72
N SER A 70 -6.26 11.46 5.39
CA SER A 70 -6.81 12.42 4.43
C SER A 70 -8.24 12.09 3.99
N ASN A 71 -8.59 10.81 3.81
CA ASN A 71 -9.90 10.44 3.31
C ASN A 71 -10.33 9.03 3.77
N PRO A 72 -11.16 8.92 4.82
CA PRO A 72 -11.56 7.63 5.38
C PRO A 72 -12.43 6.80 4.43
N ALA A 73 -13.17 7.43 3.50
CA ALA A 73 -13.96 6.69 2.50
C ALA A 73 -13.04 5.97 1.50
N LEU A 74 -11.99 6.64 1.03
CA LEU A 74 -10.97 6.01 0.18
C LEU A 74 -10.18 4.94 0.92
N HIS A 75 -9.87 5.16 2.20
CA HIS A 75 -9.18 4.18 3.04
C HIS A 75 -9.90 2.84 3.08
N LYS A 76 -11.23 2.83 3.27
CA LYS A 76 -12.04 1.60 3.24
C LYS A 76 -11.98 0.90 1.86
N LYS A 77 -11.99 1.67 0.76
CA LYS A 77 -11.88 1.11 -0.60
C LYS A 77 -10.52 0.45 -0.82
N TYR A 78 -9.43 1.12 -0.44
CA TYR A 78 -8.08 0.55 -0.58
C TYR A 78 -7.86 -0.66 0.33
N ASP A 79 -8.49 -0.68 1.51
CA ASP A 79 -8.46 -1.85 2.38
C ASP A 79 -9.19 -3.05 1.75
N ALA A 80 -10.38 -2.84 1.19
CA ALA A 80 -11.10 -3.89 0.48
C ALA A 80 -10.28 -4.42 -0.71
N ASP A 81 -9.72 -3.53 -1.53
CA ASP A 81 -8.99 -3.88 -2.73
C ASP A 81 -7.68 -4.64 -2.41
N ARG A 82 -6.91 -4.23 -1.39
CA ARG A 82 -5.68 -4.95 -0.98
C ARG A 82 -6.01 -6.34 -0.41
N ASN A 83 -7.11 -6.45 0.33
CA ASN A 83 -7.57 -7.72 0.90
C ASN A 83 -8.05 -8.66 -0.20
N TRP A 84 -8.74 -8.13 -1.21
CA TRP A 84 -9.14 -8.87 -2.39
C TRP A 84 -7.92 -9.44 -3.13
N ILE A 85 -6.89 -8.64 -3.43
CA ILE A 85 -5.66 -9.13 -4.08
C ILE A 85 -5.01 -10.25 -3.26
N ARG A 86 -4.89 -10.05 -1.94
CA ARG A 86 -4.28 -11.03 -1.03
C ARG A 86 -5.04 -12.37 -1.06
N ARG A 87 -6.37 -12.33 -1.07
CA ARG A 87 -7.23 -13.52 -1.08
C ARG A 87 -7.28 -14.20 -2.46
N THR A 88 -7.29 -13.43 -3.54
CA THR A 88 -7.47 -13.95 -4.89
C THR A 88 -6.18 -14.52 -5.49
N TYR A 89 -5.05 -13.85 -5.31
CA TYR A 89 -3.79 -14.23 -5.97
C TYR A 89 -2.72 -14.77 -5.00
N GLY A 90 -2.89 -14.55 -3.70
CA GLY A 90 -1.79 -14.65 -2.75
C GLY A 90 -0.72 -13.57 -2.98
N LEU A 91 0.16 -13.36 -2.00
CA LEU A 91 1.26 -12.40 -2.13
C LEU A 91 2.49 -13.09 -2.68
N LYS A 92 2.54 -13.27 -4.01
CA LYS A 92 3.70 -13.84 -4.70
C LYS A 92 4.37 -12.75 -5.54
N ALA A 93 5.70 -12.72 -5.48
CA ALA A 93 6.48 -11.96 -6.45
C ALA A 93 6.48 -12.74 -7.76
N ASN A 94 6.33 -12.04 -8.90
CA ASN A 94 6.67 -12.66 -10.18
C ASN A 94 8.20 -12.68 -10.25
N VAL A 95 8.79 -13.89 -10.27
CA VAL A 95 10.22 -14.12 -10.52
C VAL A 95 10.43 -14.12 -12.03
#